data_AF-A0A0F9AQD0-F1
#
_entry.id   AF-A0A0F9AQD0-F1
#
_cell.length_a   1.000
_cell.length_b   1.000
_cell.length_c   1.000
_cell.angle_alpha   90.00
_cell.angle_beta   90.00
_cell.angle_gamma   90.00
#
_symmetry.space_group_name_H-M   'P 1'
#
loop_
_entity.id
_entity.type
_entity.pdbx_description
1 polymer ?
#
loop_
_entity_poly.entity_id
_entity_poly.type
_entity_poly.pdbx_seq_one_letter_code
_entity_poly.pdbx_strand_id
1 'polypeptide(L)'
;MSTDDDPMSYQPFFIEGADRPARWLVTCDHAANTVPVEVGNRSLGLSDADMNRHIAYDVGAAGLARALARRLDAPAILSNFSRLVIDPNRGEDDPTLLMKLYDGTIIPANRH
;
A
#
# COMPACT_ATOMS: atom_id res chain seq x y z
N MET A 1 25.91 18.53 19.25
CA MET A 1 25.05 19.08 18.18
C MET A 1 25.42 18.32 16.92
N SER A 2 24.66 17.28 16.61
CA SER A 2 24.71 16.54 15.34
C SER A 2 23.29 16.66 14.80
N THR A 3 23.21 17.25 13.62
CA THR A 3 22.03 17.37 12.77
C THR A 3 21.93 16.08 11.98
N ASP A 4 20.88 15.29 12.20
CA ASP A 4 20.37 14.35 11.21
C ASP A 4 18.84 14.43 11.27
N ASP A 5 18.30 15.30 10.41
CA ASP A 5 16.97 15.14 9.83
C ASP A 5 16.97 13.83 9.03
N ASP A 6 16.08 12.87 9.32
CA ASP A 6 15.60 11.98 8.26
C ASP A 6 14.08 11.77 8.36
N PRO A 7 13.29 12.55 7.62
CA PRO A 7 11.83 12.53 7.73
C PRO A 7 11.11 11.29 7.20
N MET A 8 11.77 10.23 6.70
CA MET A 8 11.05 9.05 6.16
C MET A 8 11.81 7.73 6.37
N SER A 9 11.66 7.12 7.54
CA SER A 9 12.20 5.77 7.82
C SER A 9 11.43 4.62 7.12
N TYR A 10 10.29 4.91 6.48
CA TYR A 10 9.42 3.91 5.89
C TYR A 10 9.63 3.74 4.38
N GLN A 11 9.86 2.49 3.93
CA GLN A 11 9.92 2.15 2.51
C GLN A 11 8.50 2.02 1.92
N PRO A 12 8.03 2.92 1.04
CA PRO A 12 6.63 2.96 0.60
C PRO A 12 6.29 1.92 -0.48
N PHE A 13 7.28 1.40 -1.20
CA PHE A 13 7.10 0.37 -2.22
C PHE A 13 8.37 -0.46 -2.40
N PHE A 14 8.25 -1.62 -3.06
CA PHE A 14 9.38 -2.44 -3.47
C PHE A 14 9.39 -2.61 -4.99
N ILE A 15 10.59 -2.68 -5.56
CA ILE A 15 10.80 -3.09 -6.95
C ILE A 15 11.50 -4.45 -6.93
N GLU A 16 10.88 -5.46 -7.54
CA GLU A 16 11.47 -6.79 -7.69
C GLU A 16 11.85 -7.05 -9.16
N GLY A 17 13.09 -7.50 -9.38
CA GLY A 17 13.60 -7.76 -10.73
C GLY A 17 13.67 -6.51 -11.60
N ALA A 18 14.17 -5.40 -11.04
CA ALA A 18 14.26 -4.10 -11.72
C ALA A 18 15.08 -4.14 -13.03
N ASP A 19 15.99 -5.10 -13.14
CA ASP A 19 16.88 -5.36 -14.25
C ASP A 19 16.32 -6.36 -15.28
N ARG A 20 15.13 -6.91 -15.04
CA ARG A 20 14.53 -7.90 -15.94
C ARG A 20 14.17 -7.29 -17.30
N PRO A 21 14.39 -8.03 -18.40
CA PRO A 21 14.42 -7.45 -19.75
C PRO A 21 13.06 -7.29 -20.42
N ALA A 22 11.96 -7.81 -19.85
CA ALA A 22 10.67 -7.73 -20.53
C ALA A 22 10.19 -6.29 -20.73
N ARG A 23 9.41 -6.08 -21.79
CA ARG A 23 8.75 -4.80 -22.06
C ARG A 23 7.50 -4.56 -21.22
N TRP A 24 7.24 -5.43 -20.26
CA TRP A 24 6.05 -5.39 -19.40
C TRP A 24 6.47 -4.98 -18.00
N LEU A 25 5.60 -4.24 -17.32
CA LEU A 25 5.74 -3.89 -15.91
C LEU A 25 4.49 -4.42 -15.19
N VAL A 26 4.67 -5.16 -14.11
CA VAL A 26 3.57 -5.57 -13.24
C VAL A 26 3.51 -4.64 -12.05
N THR A 27 2.37 -3.99 -11.82
CA THR A 27 2.14 -3.17 -10.62
C THR A 27 1.13 -3.84 -9.70
N CYS A 28 1.26 -3.59 -8.40
CA CYS A 28 0.29 -4.01 -7.39
C CYS A 28 0.15 -2.92 -6.34
N ASP A 29 -0.79 -2.01 -6.58
CA ASP A 29 -1.01 -0.81 -5.75
C ASP A 29 -1.53 -1.16 -4.35
N HIS A 30 -2.20 -2.31 -4.23
CA HIS A 30 -2.91 -2.76 -3.03
C HIS A 30 -2.30 -4.04 -2.46
N ALA A 31 -0.97 -4.10 -2.45
CA ALA A 31 -0.21 -5.31 -2.12
C ALA A 31 -0.08 -5.60 -0.61
N ALA A 32 -0.24 -4.59 0.25
CA ALA A 32 0.00 -4.70 1.68
C ALA A 32 -1.10 -4.01 2.48
N ASN A 33 -1.35 -4.47 3.70
CA ASN A 33 -2.23 -3.82 4.67
C ASN A 33 -1.46 -3.01 5.74
N THR A 34 -0.16 -2.82 5.58
CA THR A 34 0.66 -2.11 6.57
C THR A 34 0.28 -0.64 6.68
N VAL A 35 0.24 -0.11 7.90
CA VAL A 35 0.11 1.32 8.16
C VAL A 35 1.40 1.78 8.86
N PRO A 36 2.13 2.77 8.32
CA PRO A 36 3.29 3.33 9.00
C PRO A 36 2.92 3.87 10.40
N VAL A 37 3.84 3.76 11.35
CA VAL A 37 3.59 4.16 12.75
C VAL A 37 3.25 5.65 12.82
N GLU A 38 4.01 6.45 12.08
CA GLU A 38 3.94 7.89 11.94
C GLU A 38 2.65 8.40 11.28
N VAL A 39 1.95 7.56 10.50
CA VAL A 39 0.69 7.95 9.82
C VAL A 39 -0.53 7.64 10.66
N GLY A 40 -0.58 6.45 11.26
CA GLY A 40 -1.83 5.91 11.80
C GLY A 40 -1.65 4.98 13.00
N ASN A 41 -0.51 5.03 13.69
CA ASN A 41 -0.18 4.15 14.80
C ASN A 41 -0.45 2.67 14.47
N ARG A 42 -0.01 2.22 13.27
CA ARG A 42 -0.13 0.84 12.75
C ARG A 42 -1.51 0.34 12.34
N SER A 43 -2.61 1.03 12.65
CA SER A 43 -3.95 0.50 12.33
C SER A 43 -4.98 1.55 11.91
N LEU A 44 -4.66 2.84 11.91
CA LEU A 44 -5.62 3.94 11.72
C LEU A 44 -6.79 3.90 12.72
N GLY A 45 -6.64 3.17 13.83
CA GLY A 45 -7.69 2.91 14.82
C GLY A 45 -8.63 1.75 14.49
N LEU A 46 -8.32 0.94 13.47
CA LEU A 46 -9.08 -0.26 13.10
C LEU A 46 -8.64 -1.48 13.90
N SER A 47 -9.52 -2.49 13.94
CA SER A 47 -9.21 -3.79 14.53
C SER A 47 -8.29 -4.61 13.62
N ASP A 48 -7.55 -5.56 14.20
CA ASP A 48 -6.73 -6.49 13.40
C ASP A 48 -7.58 -7.31 12.41
N ALA A 49 -8.82 -7.63 12.77
CA ALA A 49 -9.74 -8.34 11.88
C ALA A 49 -10.07 -7.49 10.64
N ASP A 50 -10.29 -6.19 10.81
CA ASP A 50 -10.55 -5.26 9.71
C ASP A 50 -9.31 -5.00 8.86
N MET A 51 -8.14 -4.87 9.50
CA MET A 51 -6.87 -4.72 8.79
C MET A 51 -6.52 -5.96 7.94
N ASN A 52 -7.01 -7.15 8.28
CA ASN A 52 -6.80 -8.38 7.50
C ASN A 52 -7.91 -8.67 6.47
N ARG A 53 -8.84 -7.73 6.25
CA ARG A 53 -9.88 -7.83 5.22
C ARG A 53 -9.49 -7.12 3.92
N HIS A 54 -10.23 -7.43 2.86
CA HIS A 54 -10.11 -6.83 1.52
C HIS A 54 -10.25 -5.30 1.49
N ILE A 55 -10.73 -4.69 2.58
CA ILE A 55 -10.87 -3.25 2.72
C ILE A 55 -9.50 -2.55 2.82
N ALA A 56 -8.49 -3.23 3.39
CA ALA A 56 -7.16 -2.67 3.62
C ALA A 56 -6.19 -2.92 2.45
N TYR A 57 -6.41 -3.99 1.70
CA TYR A 57 -5.52 -4.48 0.65
C TYR A 57 -6.21 -5.56 -0.18
N ASP A 58 -5.66 -5.90 -1.34
CA ASP A 58 -6.18 -6.99 -2.15
C ASP A 58 -5.54 -8.32 -1.74
N VAL A 59 -6.30 -9.13 -0.99
CA VAL A 59 -5.82 -10.41 -0.45
C VAL A 59 -5.32 -11.32 -1.58
N GLY A 60 -4.04 -11.70 -1.51
CA GLY A 60 -3.39 -12.56 -2.50
C GLY A 60 -2.83 -11.85 -3.73
N ALA A 61 -3.17 -10.58 -3.98
CA ALA A 61 -2.73 -9.84 -5.17
C ALA A 61 -1.21 -9.71 -5.25
N ALA A 62 -0.53 -9.45 -4.13
CA ALA A 62 0.93 -9.36 -4.09
C ALA A 62 1.62 -10.68 -4.50
N GLY A 63 1.05 -11.82 -4.08
CA GLY A 63 1.56 -13.15 -4.46
C GLY A 63 1.37 -13.41 -5.95
N LEU A 64 0.20 -13.08 -6.48
CA LEU A 64 -0.12 -13.17 -7.90
C LEU A 64 0.79 -12.28 -8.75
N ALA A 65 0.94 -11.01 -8.38
CA ALA A 65 1.78 -10.04 -9.09
C ALA A 65 3.23 -10.52 -9.18
N ARG A 66 3.82 -10.99 -8.07
CA ARG A 66 5.18 -11.56 -8.06
C ARG A 66 5.29 -12.79 -8.96
N ALA A 67 4.31 -13.70 -8.91
CA ALA A 67 4.33 -14.91 -9.72
C ALA A 67 4.20 -14.58 -11.22
N LEU A 68 3.33 -13.64 -11.57
CA LEU A 68 3.14 -13.16 -12.94
C LEU A 68 4.41 -12.49 -13.46
N ALA A 69 5.00 -11.57 -12.69
CA ALA A 69 6.23 -10.88 -13.06
C ALA A 69 7.40 -11.85 -13.31
N ARG A 70 7.55 -12.87 -12.45
CA ARG A 70 8.52 -13.96 -12.69
C ARG A 70 8.23 -14.73 -13.97
N ARG A 71 6.95 -14.99 -14.28
CA ARG A 71 6.56 -15.75 -15.48
C ARG A 71 6.77 -14.98 -16.77
N LEU A 72 6.66 -13.65 -16.70
CA LEU A 72 6.86 -12.73 -17.81
C LEU A 72 8.32 -12.29 -17.98
N ASP A 73 9.20 -12.65 -17.04
CA ASP A 73 10.54 -12.06 -16.89
C ASP A 73 10.49 -10.53 -16.89
N ALA A 74 9.56 -9.99 -16.09
CA ALA A 74 9.24 -8.57 -15.98
C ALA A 74 9.54 -8.03 -14.57
N PRO A 75 9.85 -6.72 -14.44
CA PRO A 75 9.87 -6.04 -13.15
C PRO A 75 8.47 -6.05 -12.50
N ALA A 76 8.46 -6.06 -11.16
CA ALA A 76 7.26 -5.84 -10.37
C ALA A 76 7.42 -4.66 -9.42
N ILE A 77 6.43 -3.77 -9.34
CA ILE A 77 6.36 -2.71 -8.33
C ILE A 77 5.17 -2.99 -7.42
N LEU A 78 5.41 -3.03 -6.11
CA LEU A 78 4.38 -3.33 -5.12
C LEU A 78 4.39 -2.26 -4.04
N SER A 79 3.23 -1.66 -3.77
CA SER A 79 3.06 -0.77 -2.62
C SER A 79 3.29 -1.54 -1.32
N ASN A 80 3.88 -0.87 -0.34
CA ASN A 80 4.17 -1.44 0.97
C ASN A 80 3.23 -0.86 2.05
N PHE A 81 2.16 -0.16 1.70
CA PHE A 81 1.20 0.36 2.67
C PHE A 81 -0.23 0.06 2.22
N SER A 82 -1.13 0.06 3.19
CA SER A 82 -2.57 -0.09 3.00
C SER A 82 -3.15 1.04 2.17
N ARG A 83 -4.09 0.73 1.27
CA ARG A 83 -4.86 1.76 0.57
C ARG A 83 -5.65 2.67 1.51
N LEU A 84 -5.82 2.28 2.77
CA LEU A 84 -6.45 3.10 3.81
C LEU A 84 -5.57 4.26 4.26
N VAL A 85 -4.25 4.17 4.08
CA VAL A 85 -3.33 5.30 4.31
C VAL A 85 -3.55 6.34 3.23
N ILE A 86 -3.43 5.92 1.98
CA ILE A 86 -3.75 6.67 0.78
C ILE A 86 -3.88 5.65 -0.36
N ASP A 87 -4.87 5.77 -1.24
CA ASP A 87 -5.02 4.85 -2.36
C ASP A 87 -4.12 5.27 -3.54
N PRO A 88 -3.06 4.51 -3.91
CA PRO A 88 -2.16 4.89 -5.00
C PRO A 88 -2.81 4.81 -6.39
N ASN A 89 -3.97 4.17 -6.49
CA ASN A 89 -4.74 4.03 -7.72
C ASN A 89 -5.91 5.03 -7.77
N ARG A 90 -5.73 6.20 -7.14
CA ARG A 90 -6.68 7.32 -7.15
C ARG A 90 -5.94 8.63 -7.45
N GLY A 91 -6.60 9.51 -8.20
CA GLY A 91 -6.10 10.86 -8.45
C GLY A 91 -6.21 11.75 -7.21
N GLU A 92 -5.46 12.85 -7.19
CA GLU A 92 -5.39 13.78 -6.06
C GLU A 92 -6.75 14.40 -5.69
N ASP A 93 -7.62 14.62 -6.68
CA ASP A 93 -8.97 15.18 -6.50
C ASP A 93 -10.05 14.10 -6.26
N ASP A 94 -9.67 12.83 -6.20
CA ASP A 94 -10.64 11.75 -6.00
C ASP A 94 -11.13 11.73 -4.54
N PRO A 95 -12.44 11.79 -4.28
CA PRO A 95 -12.98 11.82 -2.92
C PRO A 95 -12.73 10.51 -2.14
N THR A 96 -12.28 9.45 -2.81
CA THR A 96 -11.93 8.15 -2.23
C THR A 96 -10.42 7.95 -2.03
N LEU A 97 -9.59 8.95 -2.36
CA LEU A 97 -8.14 8.92 -2.15
C LEU A 97 -7.76 8.66 -0.69
N LEU A 98 -8.46 9.33 0.24
CA LEU A 98 -8.39 9.10 1.68
C LEU A 98 -9.75 8.57 2.15
N MET A 99 -9.83 7.26 2.29
CA MET A 99 -11.09 6.59 2.56
C MET A 99 -11.57 6.89 4.00
N LYS A 100 -12.79 7.42 4.15
CA LYS A 100 -13.38 7.78 5.46
C LYS A 100 -14.31 6.70 6.03
N LEU A 101 -14.98 5.97 5.13
CA LEU A 101 -15.92 4.90 5.42
C LEU A 101 -15.76 3.83 4.33
N TYR A 102 -15.64 2.56 4.72
CA TYR A 102 -15.66 1.46 3.76
C TYR A 102 -16.31 0.22 4.36
N ASP A 103 -17.24 -0.40 3.62
CA ASP A 103 -17.96 -1.61 4.02
C ASP A 103 -18.55 -1.54 5.45
N GLY A 104 -19.17 -0.41 5.80
CA GLY A 104 -19.78 -0.15 7.11
C GLY A 104 -18.81 0.18 8.25
N THR A 105 -17.50 0.17 7.98
CA THR A 105 -16.46 0.49 8.96
C THR A 105 -16.00 1.93 8.79
N ILE A 106 -16.17 2.76 9.82
CA ILE A 106 -15.59 4.12 9.86
C ILE A 106 -14.10 3.96 10.11
N ILE A 107 -13.27 4.69 9.35
CA ILE A 107 -11.81 4.69 9.53
C ILE A 107 -11.46 5.84 10.47
N PRO A 108 -11.10 5.57 11.74
CA PRO A 108 -10.95 6.61 12.76
C PRO A 108 -9.94 7.72 12.43
N ALA A 109 -8.81 7.39 11.81
CA ALA A 109 -7.80 8.39 11.49
C ALA A 109 -8.19 9.30 10.31
N ASN A 110 -9.09 8.87 9.42
CA ASN A 110 -9.42 9.57 8.17
C ASN A 110 -10.74 10.36 8.26
N ARG A 111 -11.31 10.54 9.46
CA ARG A 111 -12.67 11.09 9.66
C ARG A 111 -12.81 12.56 9.26
N HIS A 112 -11.73 13.32 9.29
CA HIS A 112 -11.69 14.77 9.06
C HIS A 112 -11.04 15.04 7.70
#